data_AF-A0AAD9U340-F1
#
_entry.id   AF-A0AAD9U340-F1
#
_cell.length_a   1.000
_cell.length_b   1.000
_cell.length_c   1.000
_cell.angle_alpha   90.00
_cell.angle_beta   90.00
_cell.angle_gamma   90.00
#
_symmetry.space_group_name_H-M   'P 1'
#
loop_
_entity.id
_entity.type
_entity.pdbx_description
1 polymer ?
#
loop_
_entity_poly.entity_id
_entity_poly.type
_entity_poly.pdbx_seq_one_letter_code
_entity_poly.pdbx_strand_id
1 'polypeptide(L)'
;MHLELIKIISIVEEDTSLQQNIMINFMVEDTPSTYNVILGRLFLLVRKGVLSIYHNVQKFPVRDKVGEVHRDQQAARKCYVVSTNPTALAKQYA
;
A
#
# COMPACT_ATOMS: atom_id res chain seq x y z
N MET A 1 -16.35 -15.86 10.10
CA MET A 1 -15.66 -14.61 9.69
C MET A 1 -15.14 -13.94 10.95
N HIS A 2 -13.94 -14.32 11.38
CA HIS A 2 -13.29 -13.70 12.52
C HIS A 2 -12.30 -12.67 11.95
N LEU A 3 -12.58 -11.39 12.16
CA LEU A 3 -11.69 -10.30 11.74
C LEU A 3 -10.56 -10.24 12.77
N GLU A 4 -9.37 -10.69 12.40
CA GLU A 4 -8.18 -10.45 13.22
C GLU A 4 -7.45 -9.20 12.73
N LEU A 5 -7.12 -8.35 13.70
CA LEU A 5 -6.50 -7.04 13.54
C LEU A 5 -5.03 -7.20 13.17
N ILE A 6 -4.69 -7.10 11.89
CA ILE A 6 -3.31 -6.86 11.51
C ILE A 6 -3.05 -5.35 11.62
N LYS A 7 -2.02 -5.02 12.40
CA LYS A 7 -1.49 -3.67 12.53
C LYS A 7 -0.56 -3.42 11.34
N ILE A 8 -0.94 -2.55 10.40
CA ILE A 8 0.01 -2.11 9.38
C ILE A 8 1.10 -1.31 10.10
N ILE A 9 2.27 -1.93 10.27
CA ILE A 9 3.45 -1.30 10.85
C ILE A 9 4.08 -0.47 9.73
N SER A 10 3.90 0.84 9.84
CA SER A 10 4.73 1.89 9.24
C SER A 10 4.83 1.88 7.70
N ILE A 11 4.23 2.88 7.06
CA ILE A 11 4.77 3.37 5.79
C ILE A 11 6.08 4.08 6.17
N VAL A 12 7.20 3.36 6.09
CA VAL A 12 8.53 3.94 6.26
C VAL A 12 8.84 4.64 4.95
N GLU A 13 8.54 5.93 4.89
CA GLU A 13 9.23 6.82 3.96
C GLU A 13 10.64 7.03 4.50
N GLU A 14 11.64 7.07 3.62
CA GLU A 14 13.09 6.97 3.87
C GLU A 14 13.67 8.00 4.86
N ASP A 15 12.84 8.93 5.33
CA ASP A 15 13.14 9.89 6.39
C ASP A 15 12.58 9.40 7.74
N THR A 16 13.46 8.75 8.52
CA THR A 16 13.24 8.11 9.84
C THR A 16 12.51 8.96 10.90
N SER A 17 12.18 10.23 10.61
CA SER A 17 11.50 11.16 11.51
C SER A 17 9.99 11.37 11.23
N LEU A 18 9.41 10.82 10.15
CA LEU A 18 8.03 11.09 9.69
C LEU A 18 7.04 9.91 9.80
N GLN A 19 7.36 8.89 10.60
CA GLN A 19 6.51 7.71 10.79
C GLN A 19 5.18 8.05 11.48
N GLN A 20 4.06 7.61 10.90
CA GLN A 20 2.73 7.73 11.50
C GLN A 20 1.97 6.40 11.42
N ASN A 21 1.48 5.93 12.57
CA ASN A 21 0.73 4.69 12.69
C ASN A 21 -0.77 4.92 12.48
N ILE A 22 -1.41 4.00 11.76
CA ILE A 22 -2.85 4.06 11.46
C ILE A 22 -3.45 2.70 11.77
N MET A 23 -4.61 2.68 12.40
CA MET A 23 -5.39 1.47 12.62
C MET A 23 -6.59 1.48 11.68
N ILE A 24 -6.68 0.49 10.79
CA ILE A 24 -7.81 0.28 9.89
C ILE A 24 -8.17 -1.21 9.87
N ASN A 25 -9.48 -1.50 9.81
CA ASN A 25 -9.95 -2.86 9.56
C ASN A 25 -9.77 -3.19 8.09
N PHE A 26 -9.34 -4.41 7.78
CA PHE A 26 -9.18 -4.87 6.40
C PHE A 26 -9.47 -6.37 6.26
N MET A 27 -9.52 -6.83 5.01
CA MET A 27 -9.73 -8.23 4.66
C MET A 27 -8.42 -8.82 4.15
N VAL A 28 -8.04 -9.98 4.68
CA VAL A 28 -6.90 -10.75 4.19
C VAL A 28 -7.38 -11.65 3.04
N GLU A 29 -6.65 -11.62 1.93
CA GLU A 29 -6.87 -12.52 0.82
C GLU A 29 -5.78 -13.60 0.84
N ASP A 30 -6.18 -14.87 0.89
CA ASP A 30 -5.27 -16.04 0.93
C ASP A 30 -4.94 -16.57 -0.48
N THR A 31 -4.95 -15.67 -1.47
CA THR A 31 -4.65 -16.01 -2.86
C THR A 31 -3.32 -15.39 -3.26
N PRO A 32 -2.49 -16.09 -4.06
CA PRO A 32 -1.31 -15.48 -4.65
C PRO A 32 -1.71 -14.28 -5.52
N SER A 33 -1.31 -13.07 -5.12
CA SER A 33 -1.71 -11.82 -5.76
C SER A 33 -0.50 -10.92 -5.94
N THR A 34 -0.44 -10.16 -7.03
CA THR A 34 0.68 -9.22 -7.26
C THR A 34 0.67 -8.01 -6.34
N TYR A 35 -0.40 -7.85 -5.55
CA TYR A 35 -0.55 -6.77 -4.59
C TYR A 35 -0.41 -7.31 -3.18
N ASN A 36 0.52 -6.71 -2.42
CA ASN A 36 0.68 -7.03 -1.01
C ASN A 36 -0.47 -6.45 -0.16
N VAL A 37 -0.97 -5.26 -0.53
CA VAL A 37 -2.05 -4.55 0.18
C VAL A 37 -2.83 -3.70 -0.82
N ILE A 38 -4.17 -3.73 -0.73
CA ILE A 38 -5.05 -2.82 -1.47
C ILE A 38 -5.59 -1.76 -0.50
N LEU A 39 -5.12 -0.53 -0.66
CA LEU A 39 -5.55 0.59 0.16
C LEU A 39 -6.77 1.26 -0.47
N GLY A 40 -7.93 1.05 0.14
CA GLY A 40 -9.20 1.60 -0.32
C GLY A 40 -9.45 3.04 0.14
N ARG A 41 -10.68 3.51 -0.11
CA ARG A 41 -11.16 4.85 0.29
C ARG A 41 -11.05 5.12 1.79
N LEU A 42 -11.25 4.09 2.62
CA LEU A 42 -11.15 4.22 4.08
C LEU A 42 -9.75 4.66 4.52
N PHE A 43 -8.70 4.13 3.89
CA PHE A 43 -7.33 4.54 4.14
C PHE A 43 -7.11 6.02 3.80
N LEU A 44 -7.59 6.48 2.63
CA LEU A 44 -7.52 7.88 2.23
C LEU A 44 -8.25 8.81 3.21
N LEU A 45 -9.44 8.41 3.67
CA LEU A 45 -10.24 9.16 4.64
C LEU A 45 -9.50 9.31 5.97
N VAL A 46 -9.02 8.21 6.55
CA VAL A 46 -8.30 8.23 7.83
C VAL A 46 -6.99 9.00 7.70
N ARG A 47 -6.34 8.94 6.53
CA ARG A 47 -5.15 9.72 6.24
C ARG A 47 -5.39 11.19 5.93
N LYS A 48 -6.64 11.61 5.76
CA LYS A 48 -7.00 12.94 5.20
C LYS A 48 -6.19 13.23 3.92
N GLY A 49 -5.96 12.17 3.14
CA GLY A 49 -5.09 12.19 1.99
C GLY A 49 -5.86 12.46 0.70
N VAL A 50 -5.23 13.17 -0.23
CA VAL A 50 -5.76 13.40 -1.57
C VAL A 50 -4.95 12.59 -2.57
N LEU A 51 -5.63 11.79 -3.37
CA LEU A 51 -5.02 11.06 -4.47
C LEU A 51 -5.18 11.85 -5.76
N SER A 52 -4.07 12.19 -6.40
CA SER A 52 -4.07 12.71 -7.77
C SER A 52 -3.82 11.57 -8.74
N ILE A 53 -4.85 11.17 -9.48
CA ILE A 53 -4.73 10.12 -10.50
C ILE A 53 -3.83 10.59 -11.65
N TYR A 54 -3.99 11.85 -12.07
CA TYR A 54 -3.21 12.43 -13.16
C TYR A 54 -1.71 12.41 -12.88
N HIS A 55 -1.30 12.81 -11.66
CA HIS A 55 0.10 12.83 -11.26
C HIS A 55 0.58 11.51 -10.65
N ASN A 56 -0.34 10.56 -10.38
CA ASN A 56 -0.07 9.32 -9.65
C ASN A 56 0.59 9.53 -8.28
N VAL A 57 0.19 10.60 -7.58
CA VAL A 57 0.71 10.97 -6.25
C VAL A 57 -0.41 10.97 -5.24
N GLN A 58 -0.18 10.36 -4.09
CA GLN A 58 -1.00 10.54 -2.90
C GLN A 58 -0.33 11.52 -1.95
N LYS A 59 -1.02 12.59 -1.60
CA LYS A 59 -0.56 13.55 -0.58
C LYS A 59 -1.34 13.35 0.71
N PHE A 60 -0.70 13.48 1.86
CA PHE A 60 -1.37 13.42 3.17
C PHE A 60 -0.63 14.28 4.20
N PRO A 61 -1.33 14.81 5.22
CA PRO A 61 -0.68 15.51 6.31
C PRO A 61 0.22 14.57 7.12
N VAL A 62 1.43 15.05 7.45
CA VAL A 62 2.38 14.41 8.36
C VAL A 62 2.95 15.47 9.29
N ARG A 63 2.50 15.49 10.55
CA ARG A 63 2.78 16.58 11.51
C ARG A 63 2.49 17.95 10.85
N ASP A 64 3.50 18.80 10.71
CA ASP A 64 3.40 20.14 10.11
C ASP A 64 3.80 20.17 8.62
N LYS A 65 3.94 19.01 7.98
CA LYS A 65 4.34 18.85 6.58
C LYS A 65 3.30 18.06 5.78
N VAL A 66 3.49 18.04 4.46
CA VAL A 66 2.75 17.16 3.55
C VAL A 66 3.69 16.04 3.12
N GLY A 67 3.31 14.79 3.42
CA GLY A 67 3.96 13.60 2.89
C GLY A 67 3.40 13.25 1.52
N GLU A 68 4.24 12.64 0.67
CA GLU A 68 3.86 12.26 -0.69
C GLU A 68 4.26 10.82 -0.99
N VAL A 69 3.30 10.01 -1.42
CA VAL A 69 3.58 8.67 -1.94
C VAL A 69 3.36 8.67 -3.44
N HIS A 70 4.45 8.43 -4.17
CA HIS A 70 4.44 8.33 -5.62
C HIS A 70 4.23 6.87 -6.01
N ARG A 71 3.38 6.61 -7.02
CA ARG A 71 3.28 5.26 -7.57
C ARG A 71 4.53 4.93 -8.37
N ASP A 72 5.15 3.79 -8.08
CA ASP A 72 6.17 3.22 -8.94
C ASP A 72 5.52 2.41 -10.07
N GLN A 73 5.32 3.07 -11.21
CA GLN A 73 4.76 2.41 -12.40
C GLN A 73 5.67 1.31 -12.95
N GLN A 74 6.99 1.41 -12.80
CA GLN A 74 7.91 0.41 -13.32
C GLN A 74 7.84 -0.87 -12.50
N ALA A 75 7.85 -0.74 -11.17
CA ALA A 75 7.61 -1.87 -10.27
C ALA A 75 6.24 -2.49 -10.54
N ALA A 76 5.17 -1.69 -10.67
CA ALA A 76 3.84 -2.19 -10.96
C ALA A 76 3.76 -3.00 -12.27
N ARG A 77 4.42 -2.54 -13.34
CA ARG A 77 4.50 -3.28 -14.61
C ARG A 77 5.27 -4.59 -14.47
N LYS A 78 6.38 -4.59 -13.75
CA LYS A 78 7.14 -5.81 -13.46
C LYS A 78 6.28 -6.82 -12.68
N CYS A 79 5.58 -6.37 -11.65
CA CYS A 79 4.65 -7.21 -10.90
C CYS A 79 3.56 -7.79 -11.82
N TYR A 80 2.96 -6.98 -12.70
CA TYR A 80 1.95 -7.48 -13.63
C TYR A 80 2.49 -8.59 -14.55
N VAL A 81 3.68 -8.41 -15.12
CA VAL A 81 4.32 -9.45 -15.93
C VAL A 81 4.57 -10.72 -15.10
N VAL A 82 5.02 -10.58 -13.86
CA VAL A 82 5.17 -11.72 -12.94
C VAL A 82 3.82 -12.41 -12.68
N SER A 83 2.70 -11.67 -12.50
CA SER A 83 1.38 -12.32 -12.32
C SER A 83 0.98 -13.23 -13.47
N THR A 84 1.33 -12.83 -14.69
CA THR A 84 0.96 -13.62 -15.87
C THR A 84 1.76 -14.92 -16.00
N ASN A 85 2.80 -15.10 -15.17
CA ASN A 85 3.59 -16.32 -15.11
C ASN A 85 3.34 -17.06 -13.78
N PRO A 86 2.49 -18.11 -13.76
CA PRO A 86 2.10 -18.80 -12.54
C PRO A 86 3.29 -19.43 -11.79
N THR A 87 4.35 -19.82 -12.51
CA THR A 87 5.58 -20.36 -11.92
C THR A 87 6.41 -19.30 -11.19
N ALA A 88 6.32 -18.04 -11.63
CA ALA A 88 7.02 -16.91 -11.00
C ALA A 88 6.29 -16.38 -9.77
N LEU A 89 4.94 -16.36 -9.79
CA LEU A 89 4.12 -16.00 -8.63
C LEU A 89 4.34 -16.97 -7.46
N ALA A 90 4.32 -18.28 -7.70
CA ALA A 90 4.47 -19.27 -6.64
C ALA A 90 5.86 -19.19 -5.95
N LYS A 91 6.90 -18.77 -6.67
CA LYS A 91 8.26 -18.56 -6.11
C LYS A 91 8.37 -17.32 -5.22
N GLN A 92 7.46 -16.36 -5.31
CA GLN A 92 7.48 -15.16 -4.47
C GLN A 92 6.99 -15.45 -3.03
N TYR A 93 6.32 -16.58 -2.83
CA TYR A 93 5.73 -16.99 -1.54
C TYR A 93 6.36 -18.27 -0.96
N ALA A 94 7.43 -18.77 -1.57
CA ALA A 94 8.22 -19.92 -1.12
C ALA A 94 9.52 -19.45 -0.46
#